data_AF-A0A2P7QF31-F1
#
_entry.id   AF-A0A2P7QF31-F1
#
_cell.length_a   1.000
_cell.length_b   1.000
_cell.length_c   1.000
_cell.angle_alpha   90.00
_cell.angle_beta   90.00
_cell.angle_gamma   90.00
#
_symmetry.space_group_name_H-M   'P 1'
#
loop_
_entity.id
_entity.type
_entity.pdbx_description
1 polymer ?
#
loop_
_entity_poly.entity_id
_entity_poly.type
_entity_poly.pdbx_seq_one_letter_code
_entity_poly.pdbx_strand_id
1 'polypeptide(L)' 'MNRPEAEHIRQACLQAAVEAYELGGLLGLCQEGRFELAMDAIRNLDLTPCSNPDRESPSRS' A
#
# COMPACT_ATOMS: atom_id res chain seq x y z
N MET A 1 0.91 0.26 -17.05
CA MET A 1 1.47 0.99 -15.91
C MET A 1 2.37 2.11 -16.42
N ASN A 2 2.07 3.36 -16.08
CA ASN A 2 2.92 4.51 -16.38
C ASN A 2 3.78 4.87 -15.14
N ARG A 3 4.84 5.68 -15.32
CA ARG A 3 5.72 6.08 -14.22
C ARG A 3 5.00 6.69 -13.00
N PRO A 4 4.00 7.60 -13.15
CA PRO A 4 3.32 8.17 -12.00
C PRO A 4 2.46 7.13 -11.25
N GLU A 5 1.80 6.20 -11.94
CA GLU A 5 1.05 5.10 -11.32
C GLU A 5 1.97 4.17 -10.52
N ALA A 6 3.13 3.79 -11.09
CA ALA A 6 4.11 2.99 -10.38
C ALA A 6 4.66 3.70 -9.13
N GLU A 7 4.85 5.02 -9.21
CA GLU A 7 5.30 5.84 -8.08
C GLU A 7 4.22 5.94 -6.99
N HIS A 8 2.95 6.10 -7.35
CA HIS A 8 1.84 6.07 -6.39
C HIS A 8 1.73 4.74 -5.67
N ILE A 9 1.80 3.62 -6.41
CA ILE A 9 1.81 2.27 -5.81
C ILE A 9 2.98 2.12 -4.84
N ARG A 10 4.17 2.58 -5.24
CA ARG A 10 5.37 2.52 -4.39
C ARG A 10 5.18 3.31 -3.09
N GLN A 11 4.65 4.53 -3.17
CA GLN A 11 4.38 5.35 -1.98
C GLN A 11 3.34 4.69 -1.07
N ALA A 12 2.27 4.13 -1.64
CA ALA A 12 1.23 3.45 -0.87
C ALA A 12 1.80 2.23 -0.11
N CYS A 13 2.64 1.42 -0.76
CA CYS A 13 3.30 0.30 -0.10
C CYS A 13 4.23 0.74 1.04
N LEU A 14 5.03 1.79 0.81
CA LEU A 14 5.93 2.33 1.85
C LEU A 14 5.15 2.85 3.05
N GLN A 15 4.08 3.60 2.81
CA GLN A 15 3.25 4.16 3.86
C GLN A 15 2.61 3.04 4.70
N ALA A 16 1.97 2.06 4.06
CA ALA A 16 1.36 0.93 4.76
C ALA A 16 2.37 0.15 5.61
N ALA A 17 3.59 -0.05 5.11
CA ALA A 17 4.64 -0.74 5.84
C ALA A 17 5.11 0.03 7.07
N VAL A 18 5.32 1.35 6.95
CA VAL A 18 5.76 2.21 8.05
C VAL A 18 4.70 2.26 9.15
N GLU A 19 3.44 2.51 8.79
CA GLU A 19 2.33 2.58 9.75
C GLU A 19 2.18 1.28 10.53
N ALA A 20 2.23 0.14 9.84
CA ALA A 20 2.11 -1.16 10.47
C ALA A 20 3.31 -1.51 11.36
N TYR A 21 4.53 -1.12 10.96
CA TYR A 21 5.73 -1.31 11.78
C TYR A 21 5.68 -0.49 13.07
N GLU A 22 5.28 0.78 12.97
CA GLU A 22 5.09 1.68 14.12
C GLU A 22 3.99 1.18 15.05
N LEU A 23 2.85 0.75 14.49
CA LEU A 23 1.77 0.10 15.23
C LEU A 23 2.26 -1.14 15.97
N GLY A 24 3.03 -2.01 15.30
CA GLY A 24 3.63 -3.18 15.94
C GLY A 24 4.52 -2.80 17.13
N GLY A 25 5.20 -1.64 17.05
CA GLY A 25 5.94 -1.08 18.18
C GLY A 25 5.05 -0.64 19.34
N LEU A 26 3.93 0.02 19.05
CA LEU A 26 2.93 0.41 20.06
C LEU A 26 2.27 -0.81 20.72
N LEU A 27 2.10 -1.90 19.97
CA LEU A 27 1.56 -3.17 20.45
C LEU A 27 2.59 -4.01 21.24
N GLY A 28 3.85 -3.56 21.32
CA GLY A 28 4.91 -4.26 22.06
C GLY A 28 5.52 -5.46 21.32
N LEU A 29 5.32 -5.57 20.01
CA LEU A 29 5.94 -6.63 19.22
C LEU A 29 7.46 -6.49 19.18
N CYS A 30 8.15 -7.63 19.10
CA CYS A 30 9.57 -7.68 18.77
C CYS A 30 9.83 -7.22 17.32
N GLN A 31 11.08 -7.01 16.95
CA GLN A 31 11.43 -6.51 15.61
C GLN A 31 10.91 -7.41 14.48
N GLU A 32 10.98 -8.73 14.64
CA GLU A 32 10.48 -9.70 13.67
C GLU A 32 8.95 -9.62 13.54
N GLY A 33 8.23 -9.55 14.66
CA GLY A 33 6.77 -9.37 14.64
C GLY A 33 6.33 -8.05 14.01
N ARG A 34 7.10 -6.97 14.20
CA ARG A 34 6.85 -5.69 13.51
C ARG A 34 7.07 -5.81 12.00
N PHE A 35 8.11 -6.53 11.60
CA PHE A 35 8.39 -6.77 10.19
C PHE A 35 7.31 -7.63 9.53
N GLU A 36 6.87 -8.71 10.18
CA GLU A 36 5.77 -9.55 9.69
C GLU A 36 4.48 -8.73 9.52
N LEU A 37 4.13 -7.90 10.52
CA LEU A 37 2.96 -7.03 10.45
C LEU A 37 3.05 -6.01 9.31
N ALA A 38 4.22 -5.43 9.06
CA ALA A 38 4.45 -4.54 7.92
C ALA A 38 4.30 -5.25 6.57
N MET A 39 4.81 -6.48 6.45
CA MET A 39 4.66 -7.28 5.25
C MET A 39 3.21 -7.71 5.02
N ASP A 40 2.45 -8.02 6.08
CA ASP A 40 1.01 -8.29 6.00
C ASP A 40 0.22 -7.06 5.56
N ALA A 41 0.59 -5.86 6.03
CA ALA A 41 -0.04 -4.63 5.58
C ALA A 41 0.18 -4.38 4.08
N ILE A 42 1.39 -4.60 3.57
CA ILE A 42 1.65 -4.52 2.11
C ILE A 42 0.84 -5.58 1.35
N ARG A 43 0.80 -6.82 1.83
CA ARG A 43 0.06 -7.93 1.16
C ARG A 43 -1.44 -7.64 1.03
N ASN A 44 -2.01 -6.96 2.02
CA ASN A 44 -3.43 -6.66 2.10
C ASN A 44 -3.80 -5.25 1.59
N LEU A 45 -2.82 -4.50 1.07
CA LEU A 45 -3.05 -3.14 0.59
C LEU A 45 -3.93 -3.15 -0.66
N ASP A 46 -5.05 -2.42 -0.61
CA ASP A 46 -5.89 -2.20 -1.79
C ASP A 46 -5.21 -1.21 -2.76
N LEU A 47 -4.87 -1.71 -3.94
CA LEU A 47 -4.20 -0.93 -4.99
C LEU A 47 -5.18 -0.30 -5.99
N THR A 48 -6.50 -0.57 -5.87
CA THR A 48 -7.54 0.02 -6.72
C THR A 48 -7.45 1.56 -6.77
N PRO A 49 -7.24 2.28 -5.66
CA PRO A 49 -7.11 3.74 -5.66
C PRO A 49 -5.84 4.24 -6.36
N CYS A 50 -4.82 3.39 -6.50
CA CYS A 50 -3.56 3.75 -7.15
C CYS A 50 -3.60 3.58 -8.66
N SER A 51 -4.58 2.84 -9.21
CA SER A 51 -4.75 2.74 -10.66
C SER A 51 -5.44 3.98 -11.21
N ASN A 52 -4.91 4.52 -12.31
CA ASN A 52 -5.40 5.77 -12.87
C ASN A 52 -6.89 5.64 -13.27
N PRO A 53 -7.82 6.38 -12.64
CA PRO A 53 -9.26 6.27 -12.95
C PRO A 53 -9.59 6.68 -14.39
N ASP A 54 -8.71 7.43 -15.06
CA ASP A 54 -8.93 7.89 -16.44
C ASP A 54 -8.90 6.78 -17.51
N ARG A 55 -8.57 5.53 -17.15
CA ARG A 55 -8.69 4.39 -18.08
C ARG A 55 -10.12 3.90 -18.27
N GLU A 56 -11.05 4.31 -17.42
CA GLU A 56 -12.48 4.05 -17.62
C GLU A 56 -13.05 5.11 -18.58
N SER A 57 -12.78 4.94 -19.88
CA SER A 57 -13.48 5.70 -20.91
C SER A 57 -14.99 5.46 -20.75
N PRO A 58 -15.83 6.50 -20.65
CA PRO A 58 -17.26 6.30 -20.64
C PRO A 58 -17.64 5.67 -21.98
N SER A 59 -18.20 4.46 -21.92
CA SER A 59 -18.92 3.84 -23.02
C SER A 59 -20.07 4.78 -23.38
N ARG A 60 -19.85 5.71 -24.29
CA ARG A 60 -20.91 6.53 -24.88
C ARG A 60 -21.49 5.76 -26.06
N SER A 61 -22.68 5.21 -25.77
CA SER A 61 -23.86 4.95 -26.61
C SER A 61 -23.73 5.08 -28.12
#